data_AF-A0AAU5JI41-F1
#
_entry.id   AF-A0AAU5JI41-F1
#
_cell.length_a   1.000
_cell.length_b   1.000
_cell.length_c   1.000
_cell.angle_alpha   90.00
_cell.angle_beta   90.00
_cell.angle_gamma   90.00
#
_symmetry.space_group_name_H-M   'P 1'
#
loop_
_entity.id
_entity.type
_entity.pdbx_description
1 polymer ?
#
loop_
_entity_poly.entity_id
_entity_poly.type
_entity_poly.pdbx_seq_one_letter_code
_entity_poly.pdbx_strand_id
1 'polypeptide(L)' 'MPERIYINRIPGDERIHVEIPRADVADLLADLLPEEDGFQYAATRRLIEILRAADHTFNRPQSGDRP' A
#
# COMPACT_ATOMS: atom_id res chain seq x y z
N MET A 1 19.81 -4.02 3.56
CA MET A 1 19.08 -3.24 2.55
C MET A 1 19.14 -1.78 2.99
N PRO A 2 19.56 -0.80 2.19
CA PRO A 2 19.66 0.57 2.66
C PRO A 2 18.27 1.20 2.74
N GLU A 3 17.84 1.58 3.95
CA GLU A 3 16.62 2.37 4.19
C GLU A 3 16.70 3.67 3.40
N ARG A 4 15.79 3.87 2.45
CA ARG A 4 15.73 5.11 1.66
C ARG A 4 14.77 6.07 2.35
N ILE A 5 15.32 6.90 3.24
CA ILE A 5 14.57 7.97 3.87
C ILE A 5 14.35 9.11 2.86
N TYR A 6 13.13 9.26 2.36
CA TYR A 6 12.73 10.39 1.52
C TYR A 6 12.18 11.53 2.38
N ILE A 7 12.96 12.62 2.51
CA ILE A 7 12.53 13.83 3.23
C ILE A 7 11.83 14.77 2.24
N ASN A 8 10.57 15.11 2.52
CA ASN A 8 9.82 16.07 1.72
C ASN A 8 10.36 17.50 1.96
N ARG A 9 10.64 18.25 0.89
CA ARG A 9 11.24 19.61 0.98
C ARG A 9 10.24 20.74 0.74
N ILE A 10 8.95 20.43 0.54
CA ILE A 10 7.91 21.41 0.21
C ILE A 10 7.14 21.79 1.49
N PRO A 11 7.21 23.06 1.94
CA PRO A 11 6.46 23.51 3.11
C PRO A 11 4.94 23.41 2.88
N GLY A 12 4.21 22.81 3.82
CA GLY A 12 2.74 22.70 3.79
C GLY A 12 2.20 21.39 3.19
N ASP A 13 3.05 20.51 2.67
CA ASP A 13 2.64 19.19 2.16
C ASP A 13 3.04 18.12 3.18
N GLU A 14 2.21 17.94 4.22
CA GLU A 14 2.39 16.87 5.22
C GLU A 14 2.28 15.51 4.52
N ARG A 15 3.42 14.83 4.32
CA ARG A 15 3.50 13.52 3.69
C ARG A 15 4.05 12.49 4.67
N ILE A 16 3.33 11.38 4.81
CA ILE A 16 3.78 10.19 5.52
C ILE A 16 4.31 9.21 4.47
N HIS A 17 5.57 8.79 4.61
CA HIS A 17 6.14 7.68 3.84
C HIS A 17 6.09 6.41 4.71
N VAL A 18 5.58 5.31 4.17
CA VAL A 18 5.52 4.02 4.85
C VAL A 18 6.06 2.97 3.89
N GLU A 19 7.05 2.19 4.34
CA GLU A 19 7.48 0.98 3.65
C GLU A 19 6.71 -0.20 4.22
N ILE A 20 6.04 -0.96 3.35
CA ILE A 20 5.21 -2.10 3.73
C ILE A 20 5.80 -3.35 3.09
N PRO A 21 6.28 -4.33 3.86
CA PRO A 21 6.73 -5.61 3.33
C PRO A 21 5.62 -6.29 2.55
N ARG A 22 5.99 -6.97 1.45
CA ARG A 22 5.02 -7.71 0.62
C ARG A 22 4.15 -8.68 1.43
N ALA A 23 4.75 -9.35 2.41
CA ALA A 23 4.05 -10.33 3.25
C ALA A 23 2.91 -9.70 4.06
N ASP A 24 3.07 -8.43 4.44
CA ASP A 24 2.15 -7.76 5.36
C ASP A 24 1.00 -7.06 4.62
N VAL A 25 1.04 -7.00 3.29
CA VAL A 25 0.01 -6.33 2.46
C VAL A 25 -1.35 -7.02 2.58
N ALA A 26 -1.37 -8.36 2.62
CA ALA A 26 -2.61 -9.12 2.75
C ALA A 26 -3.24 -8.93 4.13
N ASP A 27 -2.42 -8.93 5.19
CA ASP A 27 -2.86 -8.74 6.57
C ASP A 27 -3.39 -7.31 6.77
N LEU A 28 -2.67 -6.31 6.28
CA LEU A 28 -3.14 -4.91 6.29
C LEU A 28 -4.45 -4.72 5.52
N LEU A 29 -4.65 -5.43 4.41
CA LEU A 29 -5.91 -5.40 3.69
C LEU A 29 -7.05 -6.02 4.51
N ALA A 30 -6.79 -7.11 5.24
CA ALA A 30 -7.78 -7.74 6.10
C ALA A 30 -8.18 -6.83 7.27
N ASP A 31 -7.19 -6.20 7.93
CA ASP A 31 -7.40 -5.26 9.04
C ASP A 31 -8.11 -3.97 8.58
N LEU A 32 -7.87 -3.55 7.33
CA LEU A 32 -8.49 -2.40 6.69
C LEU A 32 -9.71 -2.78 5.86
N LEU A 33 -10.38 -3.90 6.09
CA LEU A 33 -11.74 -4.13 5.58
C LEU A 33 -12.74 -3.76 6.68
N PRO A 34 -13.81 -3.00 6.37
CA PRO A 34 -14.72 -2.55 7.42
C PRO A 34 -15.64 -3.71 7.80
N GLU A 35 -15.81 -3.99 9.09
CA GLU A 35 -16.74 -5.04 9.53
C GLU A 35 -18.19 -4.64 9.26
N GLU A 36 -18.63 -3.40 9.55
CA GLU A 36 -20.04 -3.00 9.33
C GLU A 36 -20.27 -1.53 8.92
N ASP A 37 -19.37 -0.58 9.23
CA ASP A 37 -19.53 0.85 8.87
C ASP A 37 -18.35 1.34 8.03
N GLY A 38 -18.56 1.48 6.72
CA GLY A 38 -17.53 1.79 5.73
C GLY A 38 -16.62 2.97 6.08
N PHE A 39 -15.35 2.90 5.64
CA PHE A 39 -14.31 3.90 5.90
C PHE A 39 -14.78 5.33 5.65
N GLN A 40 -14.88 6.10 6.74
CA GLN A 40 -15.36 7.48 6.72
C GLN A 40 -14.34 8.47 6.14
N TYR A 41 -13.05 8.10 6.13
CA TYR A 41 -11.97 8.99 5.66
C TYR A 41 -11.54 8.67 4.22
N ALA A 42 -11.47 9.71 3.39
CA ALA A 42 -10.99 9.61 2.00
C ALA A 42 -9.56 9.03 1.90
N ALA A 43 -8.70 9.35 2.87
CA ALA A 43 -7.33 8.84 2.94
C ALA A 43 -7.30 7.31 3.09
N THR A 44 -8.16 6.74 3.93
CA THR A 44 -8.22 5.28 4.16
C THR A 44 -8.69 4.54 2.90
N ARG A 45 -9.68 5.09 2.18
CA ARG A 45 -10.11 4.54 0.89
C ARG A 45 -8.97 4.51 -0.12
N ARG A 46 -8.21 5.62 -0.21
CA ARG A 46 -7.07 5.71 -1.13
C ARG A 46 -5.95 4.74 -0.77
N LEU A 47 -5.69 4.54 0.52
CA LEU A 47 -4.72 3.55 0.99
C LEU A 47 -5.12 2.12 0.58
N ILE A 48 -6.39 1.75 0.76
CA ILE A 48 -6.90 0.42 0.35
C ILE A 48 -6.74 0.19 -1.15
N GLU A 49 -7.01 1.20 -1.99
CA GLU A 49 -6.79 1.10 -3.44
C GLU A 49 -5.33 0.80 -3.79
N ILE A 50 -4.39 1.49 -3.12
CA ILE A 50 -2.96 1.29 -3.32
C ILE A 50 -2.55 -0.11 -2.89
N LEU A 51 -3.02 -0.57 -1.71
CA LEU A 51 -2.72 -1.90 -1.18
C LEU A 51 -3.29 -3.01 -2.08
N ARG A 52 -4.51 -2.87 -2.59
CA ARG A 52 -5.11 -3.82 -3.55
C ARG A 52 -4.31 -3.91 -4.86
N ALA A 53 -3.86 -2.76 -5.38
CA ALA A 53 -3.04 -2.73 -6.58
C ALA A 53 -1.67 -3.40 -6.35
N ALA A 54 -1.08 -3.21 -5.16
CA ALA A 54 0.16 -3.87 -4.77
C ALA A 54 -0.02 -5.39 -4.66
N ASP A 55 -1.05 -5.85 -3.94
CA ASP A 55 -1.36 -7.28 -3.77
C ASP A 55 -1.56 -7.98 -5.14
N HIS A 56 -2.36 -7.38 -6.02
CA HIS A 56 -2.56 -7.90 -7.38
C HIS A 56 -1.25 -7.96 -8.18
N THR A 57 -0.39 -6.95 -8.04
CA THR A 57 0.91 -6.92 -8.75
C THR A 57 1.83 -8.03 -8.26
N PHE A 58 1.83 -8.28 -6.96
CA PHE A 58 2.62 -9.34 -6.35
C PHE A 58 2.12 -10.74 -6.70
N ASN A 59 0.80 -10.91 -6.77
CA ASN A 59 0.15 -12.21 -7.01
C ASN A 59 -0.06 -12.52 -8.49
N ARG A 60 0.23 -11.58 -9.40
CA ARG A 60 0.20 -11.84 -10.84
C ARG A 60 1.28 -12.87 -11.20
N PRO A 61 0.93 -14.02 -11.82
CA PRO A 61 1.94 -14.93 -12.34
C PRO A 61 2.78 -14.15 -13.35
N GLN A 62 4.11 -14.14 -13.17
CA GLN A 62 5.03 -13.56 -14.14
C GLN A 62 4.90 -14.33 -15.45
N SER A 63 3.98 -13.89 -16.30
CA SER A 63 3.84 -14.39 -17.66
C SER A 63 4.98 -13.78 -18.46
N GLY A 64 6.17 -14.38 -18.38
CA GLY A 64 7.33 -13.81 -19.06
C GLY A 64 8.70 -14.39 -18.71
N ASP A 65 8.82 -15.64 -18.27
CA ASP A 65 10.07 -16.37 -18.44
C ASP A 65 9.94 -17.15 -19.76
N ARG A 66 10.38 -16.54 -20.86
CA ARG A 66 10.58 -17.27 -22.13
C ARG A 66 11.98 -17.86 -22.09
N PRO A 67 12.13 -19.16 -22.41
CA PRO A 67 13.44 -19.82 -22.53
C PRO A 67 14.29 -19.23 -23.66
#